data_AF-A0A936BHZ7-F1
#
_entry.id   AF-A0A936BHZ7-F1
#
_cell.length_a   1.000
_cell.length_b   1.000
_cell.length_c   1.000
_cell.angle_alpha   90.00
_cell.angle_beta   90.00
_cell.angle_gamma   90.00
#
_symmetry.space_group_name_H-M   'P 1'
#
loop_
_entity.id
_entity.type
_entity.pdbx_description
1 polymer ?
#
loop_
_entity_poly.entity_id
_entity_poly.type
_entity_poly.pdbx_seq_one_letter_code
_entity_poly.pdbx_strand_id
1 'polypeptide(L)'
;MLCACSTPALAETAGFGLPVDCAAAQTCFVQQYPDMQPGPGVLDPFCGTATYDGHDGTDIRVLSLAGMGKGVPVISIAAGTVLRIRDGEPDRLVRTEADRRAVKDRECGNGLVVDHGGGFVAQYCHLRQGSVTVKSGDKLLKGQPFGLIGASGNAEFPHVHVTIGKDGRVLEPSTGSPLEDGCIAEPNARKPLWDAPALSWLSIADTPFLAIGLAGGALDHDRLVVDGPPPPPAGADGALVGWGWFANLQKNDRVRIVLKGSGGGVVIDRTTEALDAGKASYSAFAGRKGAPLPGNYLLRVELIRDGRPFDFREETFAVAP
;
A
#
# COMPACT_ATOMS: atom_id res chain seq x y z
N MET A 1 -12.40 6.23 57.36
CA MET A 1 -11.14 6.41 56.60
C MET A 1 -10.78 5.04 56.06
N LEU A 2 -11.23 4.72 54.84
CA LEU A 2 -10.90 3.46 54.15
C LEU A 2 -10.17 3.86 52.86
N CYS A 3 -8.89 3.48 52.78
CA CYS A 3 -8.00 3.71 51.66
C CYS A 3 -8.58 3.09 50.38
N ALA A 4 -8.80 3.93 49.37
CA ALA A 4 -8.92 3.47 48.00
C ALA A 4 -7.52 3.08 47.50
N CYS A 5 -7.27 1.78 47.32
CA CYS A 5 -6.12 1.32 46.57
C CYS A 5 -6.38 1.61 45.09
N SER A 6 -5.78 2.69 44.58
CA SER A 6 -5.63 2.92 43.15
C SER A 6 -4.66 1.88 42.60
N THR A 7 -5.14 0.95 41.79
CA THR A 7 -4.24 0.12 40.97
C THR A 7 -3.57 1.04 39.95
N PRO A 8 -2.24 0.95 39.75
CA PRO A 8 -1.61 1.63 38.64
C PRO A 8 -2.21 1.05 37.36
N ALA A 9 -2.74 1.92 36.49
CA ALA A 9 -3.06 1.53 35.13
C ALA A 9 -1.74 1.03 34.51
N LEU A 10 -1.66 -0.29 34.28
CA LEU A 10 -0.68 -0.83 33.37
C LEU A 10 -0.83 -0.03 32.08
N ALA A 11 0.27 0.56 31.60
CA ALA A 11 0.28 1.22 30.32
C ALA A 11 -0.22 0.20 29.29
N GLU A 12 -1.48 0.35 28.86
CA GLU A 12 -1.98 -0.36 27.70
C GLU A 12 -1.01 0.02 26.58
N THR A 13 -0.26 -0.97 26.08
CA THR A 13 0.25 -0.90 24.72
C THR A 13 -0.93 -0.44 23.89
N ALA A 14 -0.80 0.73 23.25
CA ALA A 14 -1.85 1.23 22.37
C ALA A 14 -2.22 0.07 21.45
N GLY A 15 -3.41 -0.49 21.62
CA GLY A 15 -3.85 -1.67 20.88
C GLY A 15 -4.54 -1.21 19.63
N PHE A 16 -3.84 -0.48 18.77
CA PHE A 16 -4.43 0.13 17.59
C PHE A 16 -4.78 -0.96 16.57
N GLY A 17 -6.01 -0.90 16.06
CA GLY A 17 -6.46 -1.76 14.97
C GLY A 17 -5.98 -1.21 13.63
N LEU A 18 -6.39 -1.89 12.56
CA LEU A 18 -6.13 -1.44 11.20
C LEU A 18 -6.85 -0.14 10.87
N PRO A 19 -6.28 0.71 10.01
CA PRO A 19 -6.95 1.92 9.54
C PRO A 19 -7.86 1.68 8.33
N VAL A 20 -7.98 0.43 7.85
CA VAL A 20 -8.75 0.08 6.64
C VAL A 20 -9.58 -1.19 6.85
N ASP A 21 -10.70 -1.30 6.14
CA ASP A 21 -11.52 -2.50 6.07
C ASP A 21 -11.42 -3.14 4.68
N CYS A 22 -10.40 -3.98 4.48
CA CYS A 22 -10.14 -4.67 3.23
C CYS A 22 -9.27 -5.93 3.41
N ALA A 23 -9.21 -6.77 2.39
CA ALA A 23 -8.41 -7.99 2.37
C ALA A 23 -6.95 -7.68 2.01
N ALA A 24 -6.03 -8.09 2.89
CA ALA A 24 -4.60 -7.98 2.69
C ALA A 24 -4.14 -8.71 1.42
N ALA A 25 -3.25 -8.08 0.64
CA ALA A 25 -2.67 -8.60 -0.60
C ALA A 25 -3.67 -9.00 -1.71
N GLN A 26 -4.92 -8.56 -1.59
CA GLN A 26 -5.98 -8.80 -2.58
C GLN A 26 -6.64 -7.50 -3.01
N THR A 27 -7.17 -6.74 -2.05
CA THR A 27 -7.79 -5.44 -2.32
C THR A 27 -6.96 -4.28 -1.79
N CYS A 28 -6.18 -4.50 -0.74
CA CYS A 28 -5.28 -3.52 -0.15
C CYS A 28 -3.87 -4.06 0.03
N PHE A 29 -2.90 -3.15 -0.09
CA PHE A 29 -1.48 -3.44 -0.06
C PHE A 29 -0.78 -2.35 0.74
N VAL A 30 0.22 -2.72 1.53
CA VAL A 30 1.12 -1.73 2.12
C VAL A 30 2.05 -1.25 1.01
N GLN A 31 2.22 0.07 0.90
CA GLN A 31 3.04 0.67 -0.15
C GLN A 31 4.25 1.42 0.41
N GLN A 32 4.13 2.14 1.51
CA GLN A 32 5.27 2.83 2.13
C GLN A 32 5.11 2.80 3.65
N TYR A 33 6.23 2.87 4.34
CA TYR A 33 6.34 3.05 5.78
C TYR A 33 7.00 4.38 6.12
N PRO A 34 6.94 4.85 7.38
CA PRO A 34 7.68 6.02 7.80
C PRO A 34 9.18 5.89 7.53
N ASP A 35 9.80 6.99 7.17
CA ASP A 35 11.25 7.12 7.06
C ASP A 35 11.85 7.25 8.46
N MET A 36 12.70 6.29 8.81
CA MET A 36 13.38 6.20 10.09
C MET A 36 14.78 6.79 10.05
N GLN A 37 15.18 7.41 8.93
CA GLN A 37 16.51 8.00 8.79
C GLN A 37 16.47 9.52 8.93
N PRO A 38 17.15 10.12 9.94
CA PRO A 38 17.32 11.55 9.99
C PRO A 38 18.23 12.07 8.86
N GLY A 39 17.77 13.08 8.13
CA GLY A 39 18.54 13.74 7.08
C GLY A 39 18.51 12.97 5.75
N PRO A 40 19.48 13.20 4.84
CA PRO A 40 19.40 12.63 3.50
C PRO A 40 19.60 11.10 3.52
N GLY A 41 18.72 10.40 2.81
CA GLY A 41 18.69 8.94 2.74
C GLY A 41 17.28 8.44 3.01
N VAL A 42 17.11 7.12 3.05
CA VAL A 42 15.81 6.50 3.33
C VAL A 42 16.05 5.19 4.06
N LEU A 43 15.27 4.95 5.12
CA LEU A 43 15.31 3.68 5.83
C LEU A 43 13.93 3.36 6.37
N ASP A 44 13.34 2.26 5.90
CA ASP A 44 12.05 1.83 6.45
C ASP A 44 12.21 1.22 7.86
N PRO A 45 11.12 0.96 8.59
CA PRO A 45 11.15 0.48 9.98
C PRO A 45 11.84 -0.86 10.19
N PHE A 46 12.01 -1.62 9.11
CA PHE A 46 12.60 -2.95 9.10
C PHE A 46 14.01 -2.95 8.47
N CYS A 47 14.60 -1.77 8.32
CA CYS A 47 15.91 -1.55 7.73
C CYS A 47 15.97 -1.86 6.22
N GLY A 48 14.83 -1.77 5.55
CA GLY A 48 14.69 -1.87 4.10
C GLY A 48 14.57 -0.49 3.45
N THR A 49 13.92 -0.47 2.28
CA THR A 49 13.81 0.70 1.41
C THR A 49 12.36 0.99 0.99
N ALA A 50 11.37 0.46 1.70
CA ALA A 50 9.94 0.72 1.46
C ALA A 50 9.51 2.07 2.08
N THR A 51 10.24 3.14 1.75
CA THR A 51 9.95 4.52 2.17
C THR A 51 10.56 5.55 1.20
N TYR A 52 10.31 6.84 1.45
CA TYR A 52 10.97 7.97 0.79
C TYR A 52 11.31 9.07 1.80
N ASP A 53 12.26 9.94 1.44
CA ASP A 53 12.82 10.97 2.33
C ASP A 53 11.73 11.84 2.97
N GLY A 54 11.69 11.82 4.30
CA GLY A 54 10.74 12.61 5.10
C GLY A 54 9.32 12.06 5.16
N HIS A 55 9.07 10.83 4.71
CA HIS A 55 7.76 10.20 4.87
C HIS A 55 7.47 9.90 6.34
N ASP A 56 6.31 10.28 6.88
CA ASP A 56 6.03 10.22 8.32
C ASP A 56 4.91 9.25 8.70
N GLY A 57 4.38 8.47 7.76
CA GLY A 57 3.23 7.60 7.99
C GLY A 57 3.28 6.28 7.24
N THR A 58 2.25 5.47 7.45
CA THR A 58 2.06 4.21 6.70
C THR A 58 1.06 4.44 5.58
N ASP A 59 1.44 4.07 4.36
CA ASP A 59 0.57 4.16 3.17
C ASP A 59 -0.04 2.80 2.86
N ILE A 60 -1.37 2.73 2.89
CA ILE A 60 -2.13 1.55 2.48
C ILE A 60 -2.94 1.89 1.24
N ARG A 61 -2.60 1.24 0.13
CA ARG A 61 -3.14 1.54 -1.20
C ARG A 61 -4.20 0.56 -1.65
N VAL A 62 -5.07 1.05 -2.53
CA VAL A 62 -5.76 0.19 -3.51
C VAL A 62 -4.96 0.18 -4.82
N LEU A 63 -5.34 -0.69 -5.75
CA LEU A 63 -4.61 -0.83 -7.01
C LEU A 63 -4.63 0.46 -7.83
N SER A 64 -5.81 0.97 -8.18
CA SER A 64 -5.95 2.04 -9.18
C SER A 64 -7.07 3.01 -8.88
N LEU A 65 -7.11 4.15 -9.58
CA LEU A 65 -8.21 5.12 -9.50
C LEU A 65 -9.55 4.48 -9.86
N ALA A 66 -9.60 3.62 -10.88
CA ALA A 66 -10.80 2.86 -11.21
C ALA A 66 -11.17 1.89 -10.07
N GLY A 67 -10.17 1.23 -9.46
CA GLY A 67 -10.35 0.35 -8.30
C GLY A 67 -10.89 1.05 -7.06
N MET A 68 -10.48 2.31 -6.83
CA MET A 68 -10.97 3.19 -5.76
C MET A 68 -12.50 3.39 -5.82
N GLY A 69 -13.10 3.29 -7.01
CA GLY A 69 -14.55 3.34 -7.19
C GLY A 69 -15.33 2.25 -6.44
N LYS A 70 -14.69 1.13 -6.11
CA LYS A 70 -15.28 0.06 -5.27
C LYS A 70 -15.56 0.50 -3.83
N GLY A 71 -14.91 1.57 -3.37
CA GLY A 71 -15.11 2.16 -2.04
C GLY A 71 -14.57 1.29 -0.92
N VAL A 72 -13.26 1.40 -0.65
CA VAL A 72 -12.64 0.76 0.52
C VAL A 72 -12.78 1.66 1.74
N PRO A 73 -13.43 1.20 2.83
CA PRO A 73 -13.55 1.98 4.06
C PRO A 73 -12.21 2.24 4.73
N VAL A 74 -12.04 3.49 5.16
CA VAL A 74 -11.05 3.88 6.17
C VAL A 74 -11.77 3.93 7.52
N ILE A 75 -11.19 3.24 8.49
CA ILE A 75 -11.79 2.97 9.80
C ILE A 75 -10.88 3.50 10.92
N SER A 76 -11.47 3.85 12.06
CA SER A 76 -10.71 4.36 13.20
C SER A 76 -9.89 3.28 13.88
N ILE A 77 -8.58 3.49 14.01
CA ILE A 77 -7.66 2.53 14.65
C ILE A 77 -7.98 2.29 16.13
N ALA A 78 -8.63 3.25 16.79
CA ALA A 78 -9.10 3.17 18.18
C ALA A 78 -10.31 4.08 18.42
N ALA A 79 -10.90 3.99 19.61
CA ALA A 79 -11.87 5.00 20.05
C ALA A 79 -11.19 6.37 20.17
N GLY A 80 -11.90 7.46 19.88
CA GLY A 80 -11.29 8.79 19.90
C GLY A 80 -12.26 9.93 19.64
N THR A 81 -11.71 11.14 19.57
CA THR A 81 -12.45 12.37 19.24
C THR A 81 -11.86 13.00 18.00
N VAL A 82 -12.71 13.30 17.01
CA VAL A 82 -12.29 14.03 15.81
C VAL A 82 -11.93 15.45 16.19
N LEU A 83 -10.66 15.84 16.02
CA LEU A 83 -10.18 17.19 16.31
C LEU A 83 -10.45 18.15 15.15
N ARG A 84 -10.17 17.70 13.94
CA ARG A 84 -10.30 18.50 12.70
C ARG A 84 -10.49 17.58 11.50
N ILE A 85 -11.16 18.12 10.49
CA ILE A 85 -11.43 17.45 9.22
C ILE A 85 -11.13 18.39 8.06
N ARG A 86 -10.80 17.81 6.90
CA ARG A 86 -10.87 18.47 5.59
C ARG A 86 -11.60 17.53 4.64
N ASP A 87 -12.53 18.08 3.87
CA ASP A 87 -13.16 17.38 2.74
C ASP A 87 -13.44 18.37 1.60
N GLY A 88 -13.57 17.86 0.38
CA GLY A 88 -13.85 18.61 -0.84
C GLY A 88 -12.68 18.74 -1.81
N GLU A 89 -11.46 18.36 -1.43
CA GLU A 89 -10.31 18.30 -2.35
C GLU A 89 -10.54 17.25 -3.43
N PRO A 90 -10.30 17.55 -4.71
CA PRO A 90 -10.51 16.60 -5.79
C PRO A 90 -9.53 15.44 -5.71
N ASP A 91 -10.01 14.24 -6.03
CA ASP A 91 -9.16 13.08 -6.27
C ASP A 91 -8.41 13.27 -7.60
N ARG A 92 -7.08 13.39 -7.54
CA ARG A 92 -6.22 13.51 -8.72
C ARG A 92 -4.82 13.00 -8.42
N LEU A 93 -4.23 12.27 -9.35
CA LEU A 93 -2.85 11.82 -9.18
C LEU A 93 -1.88 12.98 -9.45
N VAL A 94 -0.97 13.20 -8.52
CA VAL A 94 0.18 14.07 -8.71
C VAL A 94 1.22 13.35 -9.54
N ARG A 95 1.59 13.92 -10.69
CA ARG A 95 2.58 13.34 -11.61
C ARG A 95 3.67 14.33 -12.02
N THR A 96 3.37 15.62 -11.94
CA THR A 96 4.27 16.69 -12.34
C THR A 96 4.55 17.66 -11.20
N GLU A 97 5.59 18.47 -11.35
CA GLU A 97 5.87 19.55 -10.41
C GLU A 97 4.76 20.62 -10.39
N ALA A 98 4.05 20.81 -11.50
CA ALA A 98 2.88 21.68 -11.54
C ALA A 98 1.75 21.12 -10.65
N ASP A 99 1.55 19.80 -10.66
CA ASP A 99 0.57 19.15 -9.80
C ASP A 99 0.88 19.31 -8.33
N ARG A 100 2.16 19.11 -7.95
CA ARG A 100 2.65 19.32 -6.58
C ARG A 100 2.42 20.75 -6.10
N ARG A 101 2.78 21.75 -6.91
CA ARG A 101 2.53 23.16 -6.58
C ARG A 101 1.03 23.45 -6.41
N ALA A 102 0.17 22.79 -7.16
CA ALA A 102 -1.28 23.00 -7.08
C ALA A 102 -1.94 22.36 -5.84
N VAL A 103 -1.26 21.48 -5.09
CA VAL A 103 -1.71 20.97 -3.78
C VAL A 103 -0.93 21.54 -2.59
N LYS A 104 -0.11 22.56 -2.80
CA LYS A 104 0.64 23.20 -1.72
C LYS A 104 -0.30 23.66 -0.59
N ASP A 105 0.10 23.43 0.65
CA ASP A 105 -0.66 23.69 1.89
C ASP A 105 -1.92 22.81 2.05
N ARG A 106 -2.13 21.87 1.12
CA ARG A 106 -3.21 20.88 1.08
C ARG A 106 -2.68 19.48 0.75
N GLU A 107 -1.42 19.21 1.10
CA GLU A 107 -0.71 17.98 0.75
C GLU A 107 -1.41 16.75 1.32
N CYS A 108 -1.94 16.84 2.55
CA CYS A 108 -2.75 15.78 3.16
C CYS A 108 -4.10 15.53 2.45
N GLY A 109 -4.56 16.44 1.58
CA GLY A 109 -5.85 16.31 0.90
C GLY A 109 -7.02 16.29 1.89
N ASN A 110 -8.02 15.46 1.58
CA ASN A 110 -9.14 15.16 2.48
C ASN A 110 -8.68 14.21 3.59
N GLY A 111 -9.17 14.41 4.79
CA GLY A 111 -8.61 13.73 5.94
C GLY A 111 -9.16 14.21 7.26
N LEU A 112 -8.63 13.63 8.31
CA LEU A 112 -9.03 13.91 9.68
C LEU A 112 -7.89 13.67 10.65
N VAL A 113 -7.97 14.36 11.79
CA VAL A 113 -7.08 14.15 12.91
C VAL A 113 -7.91 13.75 14.11
N VAL A 114 -7.53 12.66 14.77
CA VAL A 114 -8.27 12.05 15.87
C VAL A 114 -7.37 11.99 17.11
N ASP A 115 -7.88 12.49 18.22
CA ASP A 115 -7.31 12.30 19.55
C ASP A 115 -7.84 10.99 20.14
N HIS A 116 -6.93 10.05 20.40
CA HIS A 116 -7.22 8.74 20.98
C HIS A 116 -7.03 8.72 22.50
N GLY A 117 -6.68 9.85 23.12
CA GLY A 117 -6.36 9.96 24.54
C GLY A 117 -4.94 9.49 24.86
N GLY A 118 -4.50 9.73 26.10
CA GLY A 118 -3.17 9.31 26.56
C GLY A 118 -1.99 9.91 25.77
N GLY A 119 -2.21 11.07 25.13
CA GLY A 119 -1.24 11.75 24.28
C GLY A 119 -1.23 11.29 22.82
N PHE A 120 -1.97 10.24 22.46
CA PHE A 120 -1.99 9.68 21.12
C PHE A 120 -2.89 10.46 20.17
N VAL A 121 -2.34 10.81 19.01
CA VAL A 121 -3.05 11.48 17.92
C VAL A 121 -2.75 10.75 16.62
N ALA A 122 -3.80 10.47 15.82
CA ALA A 122 -3.65 9.92 14.48
C ALA A 122 -4.12 10.93 13.43
N GLN A 123 -3.37 11.07 12.34
CA GLN A 123 -3.75 11.84 11.16
C GLN A 123 -3.95 10.90 9.98
N TYR A 124 -5.10 11.02 9.31
CA TYR A 124 -5.46 10.27 8.12
C TYR A 124 -5.54 11.24 6.94
N CYS A 125 -4.86 10.92 5.85
CA CYS A 125 -4.78 11.75 4.65
C CYS A 125 -5.23 11.01 3.39
N HIS A 126 -5.40 11.76 2.31
CA HIS A 126 -5.72 11.30 0.96
C HIS A 126 -7.09 10.60 0.84
N LEU A 127 -8.04 10.92 1.72
CA LEU A 127 -9.40 10.36 1.65
C LEU A 127 -10.12 10.80 0.37
N ARG A 128 -11.08 9.98 -0.07
CA ARG A 128 -11.83 10.22 -1.30
C ARG A 128 -12.69 11.48 -1.17
N GLN A 129 -12.77 12.28 -2.22
CA GLN A 129 -13.55 13.52 -2.23
C GLN A 129 -15.02 13.23 -1.84
N GLY A 130 -15.52 13.97 -0.85
CA GLY A 130 -16.91 13.87 -0.38
C GLY A 130 -17.21 12.58 0.37
N SER A 131 -16.20 11.81 0.79
CA SER A 131 -16.41 10.56 1.52
C SER A 131 -16.40 10.70 3.04
N VAL A 132 -16.00 11.85 3.58
CA VAL A 132 -15.86 12.02 5.03
C VAL A 132 -17.25 12.15 5.66
N THR A 133 -17.59 11.23 6.58
CA THR A 133 -18.95 11.15 7.18
C THR A 133 -19.05 11.71 8.60
N VAL A 134 -17.97 12.28 9.12
CA VAL A 134 -17.85 12.82 10.48
C VAL A 134 -17.46 14.29 10.48
N LYS A 135 -17.68 14.97 11.60
CA LYS A 135 -17.28 16.38 11.83
C LYS A 135 -16.42 16.51 13.09
N SER A 136 -15.74 17.63 13.22
CA SER A 136 -15.00 17.98 14.44
C SER A 136 -15.90 17.88 15.68
N GLY A 137 -15.36 17.26 16.74
CA GLY A 137 -16.06 16.99 18.00
C GLY A 137 -16.79 15.65 18.05
N ASP A 138 -17.02 14.99 16.91
CA ASP A 138 -17.63 13.65 16.90
C ASP A 138 -16.73 12.63 17.61
N LYS A 139 -17.36 11.66 18.28
CA LYS A 139 -16.69 10.52 18.88
C LYS A 139 -16.65 9.36 17.89
N LEU A 140 -15.51 8.69 17.82
CA LEU A 140 -15.31 7.47 17.03
C LEU A 140 -15.16 6.27 17.96
N LEU A 141 -15.69 5.12 17.53
CA LEU A 141 -15.36 3.81 18.07
C LEU A 141 -14.20 3.18 17.27
N LYS A 142 -13.45 2.27 17.88
CA LYS A 142 -12.48 1.43 17.15
C LYS A 142 -13.20 0.65 16.05
N GLY A 143 -12.64 0.67 14.84
CA GLY A 143 -13.21 0.03 13.65
C GLY A 143 -14.37 0.79 13.01
N GLN A 144 -14.77 1.95 13.53
CA GLN A 144 -15.84 2.74 12.92
C GLN A 144 -15.37 3.35 11.59
N PRO A 145 -16.10 3.11 10.47
CA PRO A 145 -15.83 3.80 9.21
C PRO A 145 -16.16 5.29 9.30
N PHE A 146 -15.30 6.12 8.70
CA PHE A 146 -15.49 7.58 8.66
C PHE A 146 -15.18 8.21 7.30
N GLY A 147 -14.73 7.40 6.33
CA GLY A 147 -14.24 7.85 5.04
C GLY A 147 -13.88 6.68 4.15
N LEU A 148 -13.43 6.97 2.94
CA LEU A 148 -13.00 5.96 1.97
C LEU A 148 -11.60 6.29 1.47
N ILE A 149 -10.83 5.26 1.10
CA ILE A 149 -9.53 5.43 0.44
C ILE A 149 -9.72 6.28 -0.81
N GLY A 150 -8.88 7.30 -0.97
CA GLY A 150 -8.95 8.28 -2.04
C GLY A 150 -7.62 8.49 -2.76
N ALA A 151 -7.55 9.60 -3.49
CA ALA A 151 -6.36 10.10 -4.17
C ALA A 151 -6.30 11.63 -4.13
N SER A 152 -6.80 12.25 -3.05
CA SER A 152 -6.77 13.70 -2.87
C SER A 152 -5.43 14.16 -2.29
N GLY A 153 -5.08 15.44 -2.48
CA GLY A 153 -3.81 15.99 -1.98
C GLY A 153 -2.60 15.55 -2.80
N ASN A 154 -1.46 15.36 -2.13
CA ASN A 154 -0.19 14.98 -2.74
C ASN A 154 -0.06 13.46 -2.91
N ALA A 155 -0.96 12.86 -3.69
CA ALA A 155 -1.02 11.41 -3.88
C ALA A 155 -0.62 11.00 -5.31
N GLU A 156 0.36 10.11 -5.46
CA GLU A 156 0.79 9.56 -6.77
C GLU A 156 0.02 8.29 -7.18
N PHE A 157 -0.64 7.65 -6.20
CA PHE A 157 -1.53 6.50 -6.34
C PHE A 157 -2.64 6.58 -5.27
N PRO A 158 -3.76 5.84 -5.40
CA PRO A 158 -4.86 5.94 -4.44
C PRO A 158 -4.56 5.14 -3.16
N HIS A 159 -4.57 5.82 -2.02
CA HIS A 159 -4.22 5.26 -0.72
C HIS A 159 -4.82 6.05 0.44
N VAL A 160 -4.76 5.47 1.63
CA VAL A 160 -4.81 6.24 2.87
C VAL A 160 -3.39 6.29 3.43
N HIS A 161 -2.98 7.47 3.85
CA HIS A 161 -1.77 7.69 4.63
C HIS A 161 -2.15 7.88 6.10
N VAL A 162 -1.47 7.20 7.01
CA VAL A 162 -1.74 7.28 8.46
C VAL A 162 -0.46 7.60 9.23
N THR A 163 -0.44 8.77 9.83
CA THR A 163 0.58 9.21 10.79
C THR A 163 0.07 8.96 12.20
N ILE A 164 0.87 8.37 13.08
CA ILE A 164 0.55 8.21 14.49
C ILE A 164 1.59 8.95 15.31
N GLY A 165 1.14 9.80 16.23
CA GLY A 165 2.02 10.53 17.14
C GLY A 165 1.61 10.35 18.59
N LYS A 166 2.55 10.59 19.49
CA LYS A 166 2.33 10.67 20.93
C LYS A 166 3.07 11.87 21.51
N ASP A 167 2.34 12.71 22.25
CA ASP A 167 2.90 13.87 22.96
C ASP A 167 3.75 14.79 22.04
N GLY A 168 3.30 14.94 20.78
CA GLY A 168 3.96 15.79 19.78
C GLY A 168 5.09 15.13 18.98
N ARG A 169 5.43 13.86 19.24
CA ARG A 169 6.41 13.10 18.45
C ARG A 169 5.72 12.07 17.55
N VAL A 170 6.15 11.96 16.30
CA VAL A 170 5.67 10.92 15.38
C VAL A 170 6.31 9.59 15.75
N LEU A 171 5.50 8.53 15.73
CA LEU A 171 5.92 7.17 16.03
C LEU A 171 5.66 6.29 14.82
N GLU A 172 6.59 5.38 14.57
CA GLU A 172 6.37 4.29 13.65
C GLU A 172 5.59 3.18 14.36
N PRO A 173 4.39 2.81 13.89
CA PRO A 173 3.50 1.97 14.66
C PRO A 173 3.84 0.46 14.65
N SER A 174 4.65 -0.03 13.72
CA SER A 174 5.06 -1.45 13.64
C SER A 174 6.21 -1.79 14.60
N THR A 175 6.98 -0.80 15.01
CA THR A 175 8.13 -0.89 15.91
C THR A 175 7.87 -0.17 17.24
N GLY A 176 6.93 0.79 17.24
CA GLY A 176 6.59 1.64 18.38
C GLY A 176 7.62 2.72 18.70
N SER A 177 8.56 2.96 17.79
CA SER A 177 9.69 3.85 18.02
C SER A 177 9.46 5.22 17.40
N PRO A 178 9.93 6.31 18.02
CA PRO A 178 10.11 7.59 17.36
C PRO A 178 10.89 7.45 16.04
N LEU A 179 10.55 8.25 15.03
CA LEU A 179 11.21 8.17 13.71
C LEU A 179 12.71 8.42 13.80
N GLU A 180 13.13 9.30 14.71
CA GLU A 180 14.53 9.65 14.93
C GLU A 180 15.39 8.54 15.56
N ASP A 181 14.77 7.46 16.06
CA ASP A 181 15.47 6.36 16.75
C ASP A 181 16.05 5.32 15.76
N GLY A 182 15.68 5.39 14.47
CA GLY A 182 16.16 4.45 13.46
C GLY A 182 15.32 3.18 13.33
N CYS A 183 15.67 2.36 12.32
CA CYS A 183 14.99 1.10 12.05
C CYS A 183 15.33 0.00 13.07
N ILE A 184 14.48 -1.02 13.18
CA ILE A 184 14.68 -2.18 14.04
C ILE A 184 14.60 -3.48 13.21
N ALA A 185 15.77 -4.01 12.82
CA ALA A 185 15.86 -5.27 12.07
C ALA A 185 15.32 -6.47 12.86
N GLU A 186 15.65 -6.55 14.15
CA GLU A 186 15.32 -7.71 15.00
C GLU A 186 13.85 -7.68 15.48
N PRO A 187 13.00 -8.64 15.08
CA PRO A 187 11.57 -8.59 15.42
C PRO A 187 11.27 -8.58 16.92
N ASN A 188 12.11 -9.22 17.74
CA ASN A 188 11.94 -9.29 19.19
C ASN A 188 12.26 -7.99 19.94
N ALA A 189 12.95 -7.04 19.29
CA ALA A 189 13.26 -5.73 19.86
C ALA A 189 12.13 -4.72 19.64
N ARG A 190 11.16 -5.02 18.76
CA ARG A 190 10.04 -4.16 18.39
C ARG A 190 8.97 -4.14 19.49
N LYS A 191 8.32 -2.99 19.67
CA LYS A 191 7.21 -2.79 20.61
C LYS A 191 6.02 -2.17 19.88
N PRO A 192 5.36 -2.92 18.98
CA PRO A 192 4.33 -2.39 18.09
C PRO A 192 3.19 -1.70 18.84
N LEU A 193 2.65 -0.64 18.22
CA LEU A 193 1.38 0.01 18.59
C LEU A 193 0.19 -0.65 17.90
N TRP A 194 0.43 -1.55 16.94
CA TRP A 194 -0.63 -2.34 16.32
C TRP A 194 -1.01 -3.53 17.20
N ASP A 195 -2.29 -3.87 17.23
CA ASP A 195 -2.76 -5.13 17.80
C ASP A 195 -2.37 -6.34 16.93
N ALA A 196 -2.48 -7.54 17.49
CA ALA A 196 -2.06 -8.77 16.79
C ALA A 196 -2.80 -9.00 15.46
N PRO A 197 -4.13 -8.80 15.35
CA PRO A 197 -4.82 -8.83 14.05
C PRO A 197 -4.25 -7.85 13.03
N ALA A 198 -3.97 -6.61 13.43
CA ALA A 198 -3.40 -5.60 12.55
C ALA A 198 -1.99 -5.96 12.07
N LEU A 199 -1.13 -6.45 12.97
CA LEU A 199 0.21 -6.93 12.60
C LEU A 199 0.17 -8.11 11.62
N SER A 200 -0.74 -9.06 11.83
CA SER A 200 -0.94 -10.20 10.93
C SER A 200 -1.35 -9.72 9.53
N TRP A 201 -2.31 -8.79 9.48
CA TRP A 201 -2.76 -8.21 8.22
C TRP A 201 -1.65 -7.44 7.51
N LEU A 202 -0.90 -6.61 8.23
CA LEU A 202 0.22 -5.83 7.68
C LEU A 202 1.29 -6.74 7.11
N SER A 203 1.64 -7.83 7.80
CA SER A 203 2.61 -8.81 7.31
C SER A 203 2.18 -9.53 6.04
N ILE A 204 0.87 -9.70 5.80
CA ILE A 204 0.36 -10.29 4.55
C ILE A 204 0.32 -9.23 3.45
N ALA A 205 -0.10 -8.00 3.79
CA ALA A 205 -0.24 -6.89 2.85
C ALA A 205 1.10 -6.26 2.44
N ASP A 206 2.16 -6.45 3.23
CA ASP A 206 3.55 -6.09 2.90
C ASP A 206 4.14 -7.13 1.95
N THR A 207 3.76 -6.99 0.69
CA THR A 207 4.19 -7.87 -0.40
C THR A 207 4.63 -7.01 -1.58
N PRO A 208 5.71 -7.37 -2.28
CA PRO A 208 6.12 -6.65 -3.47
C PRO A 208 5.14 -6.85 -4.63
N PHE A 209 4.21 -7.80 -4.57
CA PHE A 209 3.26 -8.06 -5.65
C PHE A 209 1.93 -7.32 -5.46
N LEU A 210 1.61 -6.43 -6.41
CA LEU A 210 0.29 -5.80 -6.50
C LEU A 210 -0.67 -6.64 -7.34
N ALA A 211 -0.25 -7.08 -8.52
CA ALA A 211 -1.05 -7.93 -9.40
C ALA A 211 -0.18 -8.70 -10.42
N ILE A 212 -0.70 -9.81 -10.93
CA ILE A 212 -0.18 -10.48 -12.12
C ILE A 212 -1.35 -10.73 -13.08
N GLY A 213 -1.07 -10.93 -14.37
CA GLY A 213 -2.13 -11.22 -15.32
C GLY A 213 -1.67 -11.47 -16.74
N LEU A 214 -2.66 -11.72 -17.59
CA LEU A 214 -2.48 -11.76 -19.04
C LEU A 214 -3.07 -10.52 -19.69
N ALA A 215 -2.55 -10.14 -20.86
CA ALA A 215 -3.08 -9.05 -21.68
C ALA A 215 -2.91 -9.35 -23.18
N GLY A 216 -3.78 -8.74 -23.99
CA GLY A 216 -3.76 -8.82 -25.46
C GLY A 216 -2.74 -7.90 -26.15
N GLY A 217 -1.97 -7.16 -25.36
CA GLY A 217 -1.03 -6.14 -25.84
C GLY A 217 0.00 -5.77 -24.78
N ALA A 218 0.94 -4.90 -25.17
CA ALA A 218 1.95 -4.38 -24.26
C ALA A 218 1.30 -3.62 -23.09
N LEU A 219 1.92 -3.72 -21.91
CA LEU A 219 1.42 -3.07 -20.71
C LEU A 219 1.96 -1.64 -20.61
N ASP A 220 1.08 -0.71 -20.24
CA ASP A 220 1.45 0.65 -19.87
C ASP A 220 1.34 0.78 -18.35
N HIS A 221 2.46 1.10 -17.70
CA HIS A 221 2.54 1.23 -16.24
C HIS A 221 1.62 2.32 -15.71
N ASP A 222 1.54 3.46 -16.38
CA ASP A 222 0.75 4.59 -15.89
C ASP A 222 -0.74 4.29 -15.99
N ARG A 223 -1.14 3.54 -17.02
CA ARG A 223 -2.52 3.05 -17.16
C ARG A 223 -2.91 2.07 -16.05
N LEU A 224 -1.98 1.25 -15.51
CA LEU A 224 -2.30 0.39 -14.35
C LEU A 224 -2.74 1.20 -13.14
N VAL A 225 -2.09 2.33 -12.85
CA VAL A 225 -2.44 3.17 -11.68
C VAL A 225 -3.77 3.89 -11.88
N VAL A 226 -4.14 4.17 -13.13
CA VAL A 226 -5.39 4.87 -13.46
C VAL A 226 -6.54 3.88 -13.64
N ASP A 227 -6.42 2.97 -14.60
CA ASP A 227 -7.49 2.05 -15.01
C ASP A 227 -7.49 0.75 -14.19
N GLY A 228 -6.35 0.36 -13.62
CA GLY A 228 -6.15 -0.96 -13.05
C GLY A 228 -5.68 -2.01 -14.05
N PRO A 229 -5.60 -3.28 -13.61
CA PRO A 229 -5.26 -4.40 -14.48
C PRO A 229 -6.16 -4.46 -15.74
N PRO A 230 -5.58 -4.63 -16.94
CA PRO A 230 -6.37 -4.84 -18.14
C PRO A 230 -7.16 -6.17 -18.07
N PRO A 231 -8.23 -6.33 -18.86
CA PRO A 231 -8.89 -7.61 -18.97
C PRO A 231 -7.94 -8.67 -19.57
N PRO A 232 -8.16 -9.97 -19.27
CA PRO A 232 -7.46 -11.06 -19.94
C PRO A 232 -7.63 -10.99 -21.46
N PRO A 233 -6.67 -11.51 -22.25
CA PRO A 233 -6.76 -11.49 -23.69
C PRO A 233 -7.88 -12.39 -24.20
N ALA A 234 -8.46 -12.01 -25.34
CA ALA A 234 -9.37 -12.81 -26.14
C ALA A 234 -8.66 -13.44 -27.34
N GLY A 235 -9.24 -14.50 -27.93
CA GLY A 235 -8.68 -15.15 -29.13
C GLY A 235 -8.51 -14.23 -30.34
N ALA A 236 -9.19 -13.09 -30.37
CA ALA A 236 -9.06 -12.07 -31.42
C ALA A 236 -7.86 -11.12 -31.23
N ASP A 237 -7.21 -11.12 -30.07
CA ASP A 237 -6.11 -10.19 -29.77
C ASP A 237 -4.86 -10.52 -30.59
N GLY A 238 -4.10 -9.48 -30.97
CA GLY A 238 -2.90 -9.62 -31.78
C GLY A 238 -1.67 -10.13 -31.03
N ALA A 239 -1.75 -10.31 -29.71
CA ALA A 239 -0.64 -10.75 -28.88
C ALA A 239 -1.12 -11.51 -27.63
N LEU A 240 -0.18 -12.27 -27.05
CA LEU A 240 -0.32 -12.88 -25.73
C LEU A 240 0.82 -12.38 -24.85
N VAL A 241 0.48 -11.66 -23.80
CA VAL A 241 1.43 -11.06 -22.86
C VAL A 241 1.13 -11.56 -21.45
N GLY A 242 2.16 -12.06 -20.75
CA GLY A 242 2.13 -12.25 -19.31
C GLY A 242 2.82 -11.08 -18.62
N TRP A 243 2.26 -10.61 -17.51
CA TRP A 243 2.75 -9.42 -16.83
C TRP A 243 2.66 -9.52 -15.31
N GLY A 244 3.45 -8.68 -14.63
CA GLY A 244 3.42 -8.46 -13.20
C GLY A 244 3.56 -6.98 -12.84
N TRP A 245 2.89 -6.57 -11.77
CA TRP A 245 2.93 -5.23 -11.20
C TRP A 245 3.32 -5.31 -9.73
N PHE A 246 4.26 -4.45 -9.34
CA PHE A 246 5.00 -4.55 -8.11
C PHE A 246 5.12 -3.23 -7.36
N ALA A 247 5.33 -3.33 -6.05
CA ALA A 247 5.71 -2.26 -5.15
C ALA A 247 7.11 -2.51 -4.56
N ASN A 248 7.84 -1.43 -4.28
CA ASN A 248 9.10 -1.43 -3.51
C ASN A 248 10.17 -2.43 -3.96
N LEU A 249 10.35 -2.59 -5.28
CA LEU A 249 11.46 -3.38 -5.79
C LEU A 249 12.79 -2.66 -5.54
N GLN A 250 13.84 -3.44 -5.29
CA GLN A 250 15.17 -2.92 -4.99
C GLN A 250 16.05 -2.89 -6.23
N LYS A 251 17.10 -2.08 -6.15
CA LYS A 251 18.18 -2.10 -7.14
C LYS A 251 18.69 -3.54 -7.31
N ASN A 252 18.99 -3.91 -8.54
CA ASN A 252 19.42 -5.25 -8.97
C ASN A 252 18.36 -6.35 -8.97
N ASP A 253 17.14 -6.09 -8.52
CA ASP A 253 16.06 -7.06 -8.66
C ASP A 253 15.80 -7.36 -10.14
N ARG A 254 15.34 -8.58 -10.42
CA ARG A 254 14.90 -9.03 -11.75
C ARG A 254 13.53 -9.67 -11.63
N VAL A 255 12.74 -9.58 -12.70
CA VAL A 255 11.44 -10.24 -12.81
C VAL A 255 11.56 -11.35 -13.86
N ARG A 256 11.24 -12.58 -13.48
CA ARG A 256 11.08 -13.70 -14.42
C ARG A 256 9.60 -14.00 -14.64
N ILE A 257 9.21 -14.09 -15.90
CA ILE A 257 7.84 -14.35 -16.34
C ILE A 257 7.85 -15.65 -17.14
N VAL A 258 7.16 -16.66 -16.63
CA VAL A 258 6.98 -17.96 -17.28
C VAL A 258 5.49 -18.17 -17.53
N LEU A 259 5.13 -18.41 -18.79
CA LEU A 259 3.77 -18.72 -19.21
C LEU A 259 3.74 -20.10 -19.84
N LYS A 260 2.92 -21.01 -19.29
CA LYS A 260 2.65 -22.31 -19.89
C LYS A 260 1.26 -22.29 -20.54
N GLY A 261 1.18 -22.76 -21.77
CA GLY A 261 -0.08 -22.86 -22.52
C GLY A 261 -0.94 -24.04 -22.07
N SER A 262 -2.13 -24.16 -22.65
CA SER A 262 -3.13 -25.18 -22.31
C SER A 262 -2.66 -26.63 -22.48
N GLY A 263 -1.72 -26.87 -23.39
CA GLY A 263 -1.06 -28.16 -23.56
C GLY A 263 0.11 -28.42 -22.59
N GLY A 264 0.34 -27.54 -21.61
CA GLY A 264 1.43 -27.63 -20.63
C GLY A 264 2.80 -27.14 -21.10
N GLY A 265 2.98 -26.91 -22.41
CA GLY A 265 4.21 -26.39 -23.00
C GLY A 265 4.50 -24.94 -22.61
N VAL A 266 5.78 -24.61 -22.40
CA VAL A 266 6.22 -23.23 -22.14
C VAL A 266 6.08 -22.38 -23.40
N VAL A 267 5.31 -21.30 -23.29
CA VAL A 267 5.04 -20.33 -24.37
C VAL A 267 5.89 -19.08 -24.19
N ILE A 268 6.14 -18.68 -22.94
CA ILE A 268 6.99 -17.54 -22.57
C ILE A 268 7.88 -17.99 -21.41
N ASP A 269 9.17 -17.67 -21.49
CA ASP A 269 10.11 -17.72 -20.36
C ASP A 269 11.12 -16.60 -20.60
N ARG A 270 10.99 -15.52 -19.83
CA ARG A 270 11.82 -14.32 -19.97
C ARG A 270 12.15 -13.78 -18.59
N THR A 271 13.37 -13.30 -18.44
CA THR A 271 13.82 -12.57 -17.26
C THR A 271 14.23 -11.16 -17.69
N THR A 272 13.83 -10.15 -16.94
CA THR A 272 14.23 -8.77 -17.20
C THR A 272 15.72 -8.57 -16.96
N GLU A 273 16.23 -7.45 -17.47
CA GLU A 273 17.48 -6.91 -16.93
C GLU A 273 17.32 -6.53 -15.45
N ALA A 274 18.46 -6.41 -14.78
CA ALA A 274 18.51 -5.97 -13.39
C ALA A 274 18.08 -4.50 -13.30
N LEU A 275 17.29 -4.18 -12.27
CA LEU A 275 16.89 -2.79 -12.02
C LEU A 275 18.10 -1.91 -11.70
N ASP A 276 18.15 -0.72 -12.30
CA ASP A 276 19.21 0.27 -12.14
C ASP A 276 19.16 0.99 -10.78
N ALA A 277 17.95 1.11 -10.22
CA ALA A 277 17.64 1.69 -8.94
C ALA A 277 16.40 1.02 -8.33
N GLY A 278 16.15 1.26 -7.04
CA GLY A 278 14.87 0.89 -6.43
C GLY A 278 13.69 1.55 -7.13
N LYS A 279 12.54 0.88 -7.15
CA LYS A 279 11.30 1.35 -7.77
C LYS A 279 10.16 1.23 -6.78
N ALA A 280 9.58 2.36 -6.37
CA ALA A 280 8.39 2.39 -5.52
C ALA A 280 7.20 1.68 -6.18
N SER A 281 7.05 1.80 -7.50
CA SER A 281 6.11 1.06 -8.33
C SER A 281 6.81 0.63 -9.62
N TYR A 282 6.64 -0.62 -10.03
CA TYR A 282 7.26 -1.17 -11.24
C TYR A 282 6.35 -2.19 -11.90
N SER A 283 6.36 -2.27 -13.22
CA SER A 283 5.69 -3.36 -13.95
C SER A 283 6.63 -3.96 -14.99
N ALA A 284 6.55 -5.27 -15.15
CA ALA A 284 7.26 -6.01 -16.19
C ALA A 284 6.29 -6.87 -16.98
N PHE A 285 6.59 -7.07 -18.25
CA PHE A 285 5.81 -7.95 -19.11
C PHE A 285 6.70 -8.67 -20.12
N ALA A 286 6.24 -9.84 -20.55
CA ALA A 286 6.85 -10.60 -21.62
C ALA A 286 5.74 -11.18 -22.49
N GLY A 287 5.95 -11.20 -23.80
CA GLY A 287 4.89 -11.55 -24.73
C GLY A 287 5.38 -12.02 -26.09
N ARG A 288 4.44 -12.55 -26.86
CA ARG A 288 4.62 -12.90 -28.28
C ARG A 288 3.49 -12.31 -29.12
N LYS A 289 3.79 -12.04 -30.39
CA LYS A 289 2.77 -11.69 -31.39
C LYS A 289 1.96 -12.93 -31.79
N GLY A 290 0.73 -12.69 -32.21
CA GLY A 290 -0.21 -13.71 -32.66
C GLY A 290 -1.29 -14.01 -31.63
N ALA A 291 -2.48 -14.35 -32.13
CA ALA A 291 -3.64 -14.71 -31.35
C ALA A 291 -3.34 -15.84 -30.35
N PRO A 292 -3.71 -15.68 -29.07
CA PRO A 292 -3.66 -16.79 -28.14
C PRO A 292 -4.69 -17.83 -28.54
N LEU A 293 -4.31 -19.11 -28.40
CA LEU A 293 -5.31 -20.18 -28.52
C LEU A 293 -6.24 -20.14 -27.30
N PRO A 294 -7.54 -20.38 -27.47
CA PRO A 294 -8.45 -20.47 -26.33
C PRO A 294 -8.03 -21.57 -25.35
N GLY A 295 -8.26 -21.36 -24.06
CA GLY A 295 -7.95 -22.33 -23.01
C GLY A 295 -7.25 -21.73 -21.79
N ASN A 296 -6.78 -22.60 -20.91
CA ASN A 296 -6.16 -22.21 -19.64
C ASN A 296 -4.64 -22.04 -19.80
N TYR A 297 -4.10 -20.99 -19.21
CA TYR A 297 -2.68 -20.68 -19.20
C TYR A 297 -2.20 -20.51 -17.77
N LEU A 298 -1.12 -21.20 -17.40
CA LEU A 298 -0.49 -21.05 -16.10
C LEU A 298 0.60 -19.98 -16.20
N LEU A 299 0.38 -18.84 -15.56
CA LEU A 299 1.36 -17.76 -15.46
C LEU A 299 2.06 -17.86 -14.10
N ARG A 300 3.39 -17.93 -14.13
CA ARG A 300 4.25 -17.78 -12.97
C ARG A 300 5.10 -16.52 -13.14
N VAL A 301 5.05 -15.63 -12.17
CA VAL A 301 5.91 -14.44 -12.09
C VAL A 301 6.75 -14.55 -10.83
N GLU A 302 8.07 -14.43 -10.98
CA GLU A 302 9.05 -14.67 -9.94
C GLU A 302 9.98 -13.46 -9.80
N LEU A 303 10.22 -13.04 -8.56
CA LEU A 303 11.16 -11.97 -8.22
C LEU A 303 12.48 -12.58 -7.77
N ILE A 304 13.57 -12.06 -8.36
CA ILE A 304 14.93 -12.58 -8.17
C ILE A 304 15.80 -11.45 -7.62
N ARG A 305 16.49 -11.70 -6.52
CA ARG A 305 17.48 -10.81 -5.91
C ARG A 305 18.78 -11.57 -5.70
N ASP A 306 19.91 -10.96 -6.07
CA ASP A 306 21.24 -11.59 -5.97
C ASP A 306 21.31 -12.99 -6.62
N GLY A 307 20.60 -13.16 -7.74
CA GLY A 307 20.54 -14.41 -8.49
C GLY A 307 19.68 -15.51 -7.87
N ARG A 308 18.94 -15.23 -6.78
CA ARG A 308 18.06 -16.19 -6.12
C ARG A 308 16.60 -15.70 -6.14
N PRO A 309 15.63 -16.58 -6.46
CA PRO A 309 14.22 -16.28 -6.22
C PRO A 309 13.98 -15.98 -4.75
N PHE A 310 13.30 -14.88 -4.44
CA PHE A 310 12.88 -14.55 -3.07
C PHE A 310 11.37 -14.51 -2.90
N ASP A 311 10.61 -14.34 -3.98
CA ASP A 311 9.15 -14.37 -3.97
C ASP A 311 8.60 -14.76 -5.35
N PHE A 312 7.40 -15.34 -5.42
CA PHE A 312 6.72 -15.64 -6.67
C PHE A 312 5.19 -15.68 -6.49
N ARG A 313 4.47 -15.40 -7.58
CA ARG A 313 3.04 -15.69 -7.71
C ARG A 313 2.78 -16.56 -8.92
N GLU A 314 1.82 -17.45 -8.80
CA GLU A 314 1.42 -18.37 -9.86
C GLU A 314 -0.11 -18.47 -9.92
N GLU A 315 -0.68 -18.26 -11.09
CA GLU A 315 -2.14 -18.24 -11.29
C GLU A 315 -2.51 -18.78 -12.68
N THR A 316 -3.69 -19.40 -12.77
CA THR A 316 -4.25 -19.89 -14.03
C THR A 316 -5.25 -18.89 -14.60
N PHE A 317 -5.03 -18.47 -15.84
CA PHE A 317 -5.88 -17.54 -16.57
C PHE A 317 -6.59 -18.25 -17.73
N ALA A 318 -7.88 -18.00 -17.89
CA ALA A 318 -8.64 -18.47 -19.04
C ALA A 318 -8.58 -17.43 -20.17
N VAL A 319 -8.23 -17.89 -21.37
CA VAL A 319 -8.35 -17.12 -22.61
C VAL A 319 -9.64 -17.55 -23.29
N ALA A 320 -10.54 -16.58 -23.48
CA ALA A 320 -11.81 -16.80 -24.15
C ALA A 320 -11.62 -17.09 -25.66
N PRO A 321 -12.58 -17.76 -26.31
CA PRO A 321 -12.61 -17.96 -27.76
C PRO A 321 -12.39 -16.69 -28.57
#